data_AF-A0A5C4PNS8-F1
#
_entry.id   AF-A0A5C4PNS8-F1
#
_cell.length_a   1.000
_cell.length_b   1.000
_cell.length_c   1.000
_cell.angle_alpha   90.00
_cell.angle_beta   90.00
_cell.angle_gamma   90.00
#
_symmetry.space_group_name_H-M   'P 1'
#
loop_
_entity.id
_entity.type
_entity.pdbx_description
1 polymer ?
#
loop_
_entity_poly.entity_id
_entity_poly.type
_entity_poly.pdbx_seq_one_letter_code
_entity_poly.pdbx_strand_id
1 'polypeptide(L)'
;MVVDGKKLNLVSDNIWTEYRSRKICCQEKTNINAVKIGAILDAESGLVHAFYNGEMTPISEIPTSGYASYDSPKTALIFILRDNGQGPVDTYGNVKLLADFGEKTVKGSLYNGLVTVDANISESTFNGNGVLNINEEGKKEWQIGEGELAAPLNGAFFGEKAEEIAGEAHNGKWGVVFAAEQQK
;
A
#
# COMPACT_ATOMS: atom_id res chain seq x y z
N MET A 1 -4.69 -2.05 -16.87
CA MET A 1 -4.30 -0.66 -16.54
C MET A 1 -4.01 0.13 -17.82
N VAL A 2 -4.41 1.41 -17.87
CA VAL A 2 -4.07 2.32 -18.98
C VAL A 2 -3.07 3.36 -18.47
N VAL A 3 -1.92 3.48 -19.12
CA VAL A 3 -0.92 4.54 -18.87
C VAL A 3 -0.59 5.17 -20.21
N ASP A 4 -0.66 6.49 -20.32
CA ASP A 4 -0.44 7.25 -21.56
C ASP A 4 -1.30 6.74 -22.74
N GLY A 5 -2.55 6.38 -22.47
CA GLY A 5 -3.47 5.84 -23.48
C GLY A 5 -3.17 4.41 -23.94
N LYS A 6 -2.14 3.75 -23.40
CA LYS A 6 -1.80 2.35 -23.74
C LYS A 6 -2.28 1.39 -22.65
N LYS A 7 -3.05 0.38 -23.05
CA LYS A 7 -3.37 -0.77 -22.19
C LYS A 7 -2.10 -1.60 -21.99
N LEU A 8 -1.69 -1.74 -20.73
CA LEU A 8 -0.64 -2.68 -20.35
C LEU A 8 -1.29 -4.03 -20.06
N ASN A 9 -0.87 -5.06 -20.80
CA ASN A 9 -1.16 -6.46 -20.49
C ASN A 9 -0.14 -6.91 -19.44
N LEU A 10 -0.61 -7.18 -18.24
CA LEU A 10 0.23 -7.54 -17.11
C LEU A 10 0.00 -9.03 -16.84
N VAL A 11 0.81 -9.89 -17.46
CA VAL A 11 0.85 -11.32 -17.15
C VAL A 11 2.31 -11.61 -16.78
N SER A 12 2.54 -11.99 -15.53
CA SER A 12 3.87 -12.30 -15.00
C SER A 12 3.74 -13.33 -13.88
N ASP A 13 4.65 -14.29 -13.87
CA ASP A 13 4.78 -15.30 -12.80
C ASP A 13 5.31 -14.70 -11.48
N ASN A 14 5.40 -13.38 -11.33
CA ASN A 14 5.89 -12.70 -10.14
C ASN A 14 4.78 -11.83 -9.54
N ILE A 15 4.77 -11.71 -8.20
CA ILE A 15 3.82 -10.82 -7.50
C ILE A 15 3.90 -9.39 -8.07
N TRP A 16 5.13 -8.93 -8.31
CA TRP A 16 5.43 -7.65 -8.95
C TRP A 16 5.92 -7.86 -10.38
N THR A 17 5.31 -7.14 -11.32
CA THR A 17 5.83 -6.96 -12.67
C THR A 17 6.61 -5.65 -12.72
N GLU A 18 7.86 -5.74 -13.14
CA GLU A 18 8.72 -4.58 -13.37
C GLU A 18 8.88 -4.37 -14.88
N TYR A 19 8.54 -3.18 -15.37
CA TYR A 19 8.75 -2.81 -16.76
C TYR A 19 9.21 -1.36 -16.86
N ARG A 20 10.45 -1.17 -17.29
CA ARG A 20 11.13 0.14 -17.31
C ARG A 20 11.07 0.76 -15.90
N SER A 21 10.46 1.92 -15.77
CA SER A 21 10.33 2.65 -14.52
C SER A 21 9.04 2.33 -13.75
N ARG A 22 8.32 1.26 -14.12
CA ARG A 22 7.03 0.89 -13.55
C ARG A 22 7.15 -0.39 -12.74
N LYS A 23 6.60 -0.37 -11.52
CA LYS A 23 6.46 -1.54 -10.65
C LYS A 23 4.97 -1.75 -10.36
N ILE A 24 4.42 -2.91 -10.70
CA ILE A 24 2.98 -3.16 -10.60
C ILE A 24 2.70 -4.51 -9.94
N CYS A 25 1.88 -4.49 -8.90
CA CYS A 25 1.33 -5.64 -8.20
C CYS A 25 -0.21 -5.67 -8.41
N CYS A 26 -0.91 -6.76 -8.19
CA CYS A 26 -0.45 -8.05 -7.72
C CYS A 26 -0.90 -9.12 -8.72
N GLN A 27 0.04 -9.84 -9.33
CA GLN A 27 -0.27 -10.80 -10.40
C GLN A 27 -0.62 -12.18 -9.83
N GLU A 28 -0.55 -13.21 -10.67
CA GLU A 28 -1.07 -14.58 -10.47
C GLU A 28 -0.55 -15.34 -9.22
N LYS A 29 0.46 -14.80 -8.51
CA LYS A 29 0.98 -15.39 -7.26
C LYS A 29 0.28 -14.93 -5.99
N THR A 30 -0.77 -14.12 -6.12
CA THR A 30 -1.62 -13.65 -5.01
C THR A 30 -3.08 -13.87 -5.38
N ASN A 31 -3.99 -13.96 -4.41
CA ASN A 31 -5.43 -13.93 -4.73
C ASN A 31 -6.00 -12.50 -4.74
N ILE A 32 -5.14 -11.49 -4.93
CA ILE A 32 -5.51 -10.08 -5.03
C ILE A 32 -5.86 -9.75 -6.48
N ASN A 33 -7.15 -9.75 -6.78
CA ASN A 33 -7.72 -9.65 -8.12
C ASN A 33 -8.50 -8.35 -8.35
N ALA A 34 -9.19 -7.85 -7.33
CA ALA A 34 -10.05 -6.66 -7.42
C ALA A 34 -9.26 -5.35 -7.41
N VAL A 35 -8.01 -5.35 -6.91
CA VAL A 35 -7.15 -4.16 -6.87
C VAL A 35 -5.78 -4.40 -7.50
N LYS A 36 -5.22 -3.33 -8.09
CA LYS A 36 -3.82 -3.24 -8.51
C LYS A 36 -3.16 -2.06 -7.82
N ILE A 37 -1.92 -2.27 -7.42
CA ILE A 37 -1.07 -1.26 -6.80
C ILE A 37 0.21 -1.10 -7.58
N GLY A 38 0.88 0.03 -7.42
CA GLY A 38 2.19 0.17 -8.01
C GLY A 38 2.79 1.55 -7.84
N ALA A 39 3.90 1.72 -8.56
CA ALA A 39 4.49 3.03 -8.75
C ALA A 39 5.10 3.18 -10.13
N ILE A 40 5.15 4.44 -10.56
CA ILE A 40 5.83 4.89 -11.77
C ILE A 40 6.91 5.88 -11.31
N LEU A 41 8.18 5.56 -11.60
CA LEU A 41 9.28 6.50 -11.48
C LEU A 41 9.35 7.31 -12.78
N ASP A 42 9.12 8.60 -12.69
CA ASP A 42 9.29 9.51 -13.82
C ASP A 42 10.77 9.83 -13.97
N ALA A 43 11.37 9.42 -15.09
CA ALA A 43 12.79 9.63 -15.36
C ALA A 43 13.14 11.09 -15.68
N GLU A 44 12.15 11.90 -16.11
CA GLU A 44 12.36 13.31 -16.45
C GLU A 44 12.28 14.19 -15.19
N SER A 45 11.26 13.96 -14.36
CA SER A 45 11.06 14.76 -13.13
C SER A 45 11.75 14.17 -11.90
N GLY A 46 12.14 12.89 -11.94
CA GLY A 46 12.66 12.17 -10.78
C GLY A 46 11.60 11.82 -9.73
N LEU A 47 10.31 12.10 -10.01
CA LEU A 47 9.21 11.88 -9.08
C LEU A 47 8.74 10.43 -9.07
N VAL A 48 8.27 9.99 -7.91
CA VAL A 48 7.58 8.71 -7.73
C VAL A 48 6.07 8.96 -7.68
N HIS A 49 5.34 8.35 -8.61
CA HIS A 49 3.88 8.32 -8.59
C HIS A 49 3.41 6.95 -8.12
N ALA A 50 3.06 6.84 -6.84
CA ALA A 50 2.40 5.65 -6.29
C ALA A 50 0.91 5.65 -6.66
N PHE A 51 0.32 4.46 -6.75
CA PHE A 51 -1.11 4.33 -7.03
C PHE A 51 -1.66 3.02 -6.46
N TYR A 52 -2.96 3.05 -6.13
CA TYR A 52 -3.80 1.87 -6.01
C TYR A 52 -5.11 2.13 -6.75
N ASN A 53 -5.59 1.16 -7.51
CA ASN A 53 -6.82 1.29 -8.29
C ASN A 53 -7.49 -0.08 -8.46
N GLY A 54 -8.80 -0.12 -8.25
CA GLY A 54 -9.56 -1.35 -8.19
C GLY A 54 -11.06 -1.13 -8.07
N GLU A 55 -11.80 -2.23 -8.06
CA GLU A 55 -13.25 -2.23 -7.84
C GLU A 55 -13.54 -2.20 -6.33
N MET A 56 -13.90 -1.03 -5.82
CA MET A 56 -14.24 -0.85 -4.40
C MET A 56 -15.47 -1.67 -4.03
N THR A 57 -15.45 -2.25 -2.83
CA THR A 57 -16.60 -2.98 -2.29
C THR A 57 -17.81 -2.06 -2.16
N PRO A 58 -19.02 -2.48 -2.60
CA PRO A 58 -20.23 -1.71 -2.38
C PRO A 58 -20.47 -1.47 -0.89
N ILE A 59 -20.94 -0.27 -0.52
CA ILE A 59 -21.18 0.10 0.88
C ILE A 59 -22.11 -0.90 1.59
N SER A 60 -23.10 -1.45 0.86
CA SER A 60 -24.03 -2.44 1.38
C SER A 60 -23.40 -3.80 1.73
N GLU A 61 -22.22 -4.09 1.17
CA GLU A 61 -21.49 -5.35 1.35
C GLU A 61 -20.32 -5.21 2.36
N ILE A 62 -20.06 -4.00 2.86
CA ILE A 62 -19.09 -3.79 3.95
C ILE A 62 -19.66 -4.39 5.24
N PRO A 63 -18.94 -5.29 5.93
CA PRO A 63 -19.40 -5.81 7.20
C PRO A 63 -19.61 -4.69 8.22
N THR A 64 -20.66 -4.82 9.03
CA THR A 64 -21.01 -3.85 10.08
C THR A 64 -20.52 -4.26 11.47
N SER A 65 -19.98 -5.47 11.61
CA SER A 65 -19.42 -6.02 12.84
C SER A 65 -18.48 -7.18 12.54
N GLY A 66 -17.71 -7.61 13.54
CA GLY A 66 -16.74 -8.70 13.42
C GLY A 66 -15.36 -8.23 12.97
N TYR A 67 -14.50 -9.21 12.70
CA TYR A 67 -13.08 -8.98 12.40
C TYR A 67 -12.71 -9.64 11.07
N ALA A 68 -11.81 -8.99 10.32
CA ALA A 68 -11.16 -9.58 9.16
C ALA A 68 -9.64 -9.35 9.24
N SER A 69 -8.87 -10.42 9.11
CA SER A 69 -7.41 -10.36 9.01
C SER A 69 -7.01 -10.33 7.54
N TYR A 70 -6.13 -9.41 7.18
CA TYR A 70 -5.53 -9.29 5.85
C TYR A 70 -4.03 -9.53 5.99
N ASP A 71 -3.51 -10.61 5.42
CA ASP A 71 -2.10 -10.99 5.48
C ASP A 71 -1.63 -11.34 4.07
N SER A 72 -0.62 -10.63 3.57
CA SER A 72 -0.09 -10.88 2.24
C SER A 72 1.41 -10.67 2.17
N PRO A 73 2.17 -11.68 1.71
CA PRO A 73 3.60 -11.56 1.60
C PRO A 73 3.99 -10.73 0.38
N LYS A 74 4.98 -9.84 0.54
CA LYS A 74 5.59 -9.07 -0.55
C LYS A 74 4.59 -8.23 -1.37
N THR A 75 3.53 -7.70 -0.76
CA THR A 75 2.53 -6.84 -1.41
C THR A 75 2.56 -5.39 -0.91
N ALA A 76 3.65 -4.98 -0.26
CA ALA A 76 3.96 -3.59 0.05
C ALA A 76 5.25 -3.12 -0.65
N LEU A 77 5.25 -1.88 -1.12
CA LEU A 77 6.40 -1.19 -1.69
C LEU A 77 6.57 0.16 -0.99
N ILE A 78 7.75 0.40 -0.42
CA ILE A 78 8.10 1.64 0.28
C ILE A 78 9.08 2.47 -0.57
N PHE A 79 8.94 3.78 -0.51
CA PHE A 79 9.75 4.78 -1.21
C PHE A 79 10.36 5.72 -0.19
N ILE A 80 11.63 6.07 -0.39
CA ILE A 80 12.32 7.08 0.40
C ILE A 80 12.69 8.24 -0.51
N LEU A 81 12.41 9.46 -0.06
CA LEU A 81 12.63 10.71 -0.77
C LEU A 81 13.74 11.48 -0.06
N ARG A 82 14.97 11.33 -0.56
CA ARG A 82 16.18 11.99 -0.02
C ARG A 82 16.60 13.11 -0.97
N ASP A 83 17.37 14.07 -0.45
CA ASP A 83 17.83 15.20 -1.26
C ASP A 83 18.71 14.76 -2.45
N ASN A 84 19.39 13.62 -2.30
CA ASN A 84 20.35 13.09 -3.28
C ASN A 84 19.83 11.85 -4.04
N GLY A 85 18.53 11.53 -3.91
CA GLY A 85 17.94 10.38 -4.58
C GLY A 85 16.56 10.01 -4.04
N GLN A 86 15.67 9.64 -4.95
CA GLN A 86 14.32 9.18 -4.65
C GLN A 86 14.14 7.79 -5.24
N GLY A 87 13.52 6.88 -4.51
CA GLY A 87 13.22 5.59 -5.09
C GLY A 87 12.65 4.56 -4.13
N PRO A 88 12.16 3.45 -4.70
CA PRO A 88 11.75 2.31 -3.91
C PRO A 88 12.93 1.73 -3.15
N VAL A 89 12.69 1.21 -1.95
CA VAL A 89 13.64 0.31 -1.30
C VAL A 89 13.65 -1.01 -2.09
N ASP A 90 14.82 -1.60 -2.31
CA ASP A 90 15.04 -2.75 -3.22
C ASP A 90 14.36 -4.07 -2.83
N THR A 91 13.49 -4.06 -1.82
CA THR A 91 12.72 -5.24 -1.42
C THR A 91 11.23 -4.95 -1.33
N TYR A 92 10.42 -6.00 -1.46
CA TYR A 92 8.99 -5.95 -1.23
C TYR A 92 8.68 -6.48 0.16
N GLY A 93 7.78 -5.81 0.86
CA GLY A 93 7.46 -6.13 2.24
C GLY A 93 6.09 -6.76 2.41
N ASN A 94 5.89 -7.43 3.54
CA ASN A 94 4.63 -8.07 3.88
C ASN A 94 3.64 -7.06 4.45
N VAL A 95 2.35 -7.32 4.26
CA VAL A 95 1.23 -6.55 4.81
C VAL A 95 0.51 -7.43 5.83
N LYS A 96 0.24 -6.89 7.02
CA LYS A 96 -0.54 -7.55 8.07
C LYS A 96 -1.47 -6.54 8.72
N LEU A 97 -2.75 -6.58 8.39
CA LEU A 97 -3.77 -5.66 8.88
C LEU A 97 -4.94 -6.44 9.49
N LEU A 98 -5.56 -5.85 10.50
CA LEU A 98 -6.79 -6.31 11.12
C LEU A 98 -7.84 -5.20 10.97
N ALA A 99 -8.93 -5.50 10.27
CA ALA A 99 -10.12 -4.68 10.27
C ALA A 99 -11.05 -5.16 11.39
N ASP A 100 -11.43 -4.25 12.27
CA ASP A 100 -12.52 -4.42 13.24
C ASP A 100 -13.68 -3.55 12.77
N PHE A 101 -14.73 -4.20 12.26
CA PHE A 101 -15.89 -3.49 11.71
C PHE A 101 -16.85 -3.00 12.80
N GLY A 102 -16.79 -3.58 14.01
CA GLY A 102 -17.58 -3.13 15.15
C GLY A 102 -17.04 -1.82 15.70
N GLU A 103 -15.73 -1.77 15.92
CA GLU A 103 -15.02 -0.56 16.37
C GLU A 103 -14.68 0.39 15.22
N LYS A 104 -14.92 -0.02 13.97
CA LYS A 104 -14.60 0.73 12.74
C LYS A 104 -13.13 1.13 12.66
N THR A 105 -12.22 0.19 12.88
CA THR A 105 -10.78 0.45 12.80
C THR A 105 -10.06 -0.51 11.85
N VAL A 106 -8.96 -0.04 11.27
CA VAL A 106 -7.95 -0.87 10.60
C VAL A 106 -6.61 -0.61 11.27
N LYS A 107 -6.01 -1.66 11.84
CA LYS A 107 -4.72 -1.56 12.55
C LYS A 107 -3.77 -2.65 12.10
N GLY A 108 -2.47 -2.41 12.21
CA GLY A 108 -1.47 -3.44 11.97
C GLY A 108 -0.16 -2.86 11.47
N SER A 109 0.46 -3.56 10.52
CA SER A 109 1.75 -3.17 9.99
C SER A 109 1.91 -3.46 8.51
N LEU A 110 2.72 -2.61 7.87
CA LEU A 110 3.17 -2.76 6.50
C LEU A 110 4.68 -2.96 6.47
N TYR A 111 5.14 -3.49 5.36
CA TYR A 111 6.55 -3.67 5.05
C TYR A 111 7.35 -4.35 6.18
N ASN A 112 6.89 -5.53 6.60
CA ASN A 112 7.55 -6.33 7.65
C ASN A 112 7.66 -5.61 9.01
N GLY A 113 6.70 -4.75 9.36
CA GLY A 113 6.70 -4.01 10.63
C GLY A 113 7.33 -2.61 10.55
N LEU A 114 7.89 -2.25 9.41
CA LEU A 114 8.54 -0.95 9.22
C LEU A 114 7.54 0.22 9.29
N VAL A 115 6.26 0.00 8.95
CA VAL A 115 5.22 1.02 9.11
C VAL A 115 4.09 0.47 9.97
N THR A 116 3.75 1.16 11.06
CA THR A 116 2.54 0.88 11.85
C THR A 116 1.34 1.61 11.23
N VAL A 117 0.18 0.96 11.21
CA VAL A 117 -1.09 1.53 10.72
C VAL A 117 -2.07 1.69 11.86
N ASP A 118 -2.68 2.87 11.95
CA ASP A 118 -3.86 3.15 12.76
C ASP A 118 -4.83 4.01 11.94
N ALA A 119 -5.97 3.44 11.57
CA ALA A 119 -6.97 4.07 10.72
C ALA A 119 -8.40 3.76 11.15
N ASN A 120 -9.31 4.63 10.76
CA ASN A 120 -10.75 4.48 11.00
C ASN A 120 -11.47 4.16 9.70
N ILE A 121 -12.42 3.24 9.78
CA ILE A 121 -13.29 2.82 8.68
C ILE A 121 -14.43 3.83 8.53
N SER A 122 -14.67 4.28 7.31
CA SER A 122 -15.83 5.07 6.92
C SER A 122 -16.35 4.54 5.58
N GLU A 123 -17.54 3.92 5.62
CA GLU A 123 -18.12 3.21 4.46
C GLU A 123 -17.13 2.15 3.91
N SER A 124 -16.83 2.18 2.61
CA SER A 124 -15.87 1.26 1.97
C SER A 124 -14.43 1.77 1.98
N THR A 125 -14.16 2.83 2.74
CA THR A 125 -12.83 3.45 2.86
C THR A 125 -12.30 3.40 4.29
N PHE A 126 -11.00 3.63 4.44
CA PHE A 126 -10.40 3.89 5.75
C PHE A 126 -9.32 4.96 5.63
N ASN A 127 -9.24 5.81 6.65
CA ASN A 127 -8.29 6.92 6.70
C ASN A 127 -7.66 7.01 8.09
N GLY A 128 -6.39 7.37 8.15
CA GLY A 128 -5.66 7.44 9.40
C GLY A 128 -4.21 7.86 9.21
N ASN A 129 -3.32 7.24 9.97
CA ASN A 129 -1.89 7.52 9.91
C ASN A 129 -1.08 6.23 9.73
N GLY A 130 -0.03 6.34 8.92
CA GLY A 130 1.10 5.41 8.91
C GLY A 130 2.26 6.02 9.70
N VAL A 131 2.91 5.23 10.55
CA VAL A 131 4.09 5.67 11.32
C VAL A 131 5.28 4.79 10.97
N LEU A 132 6.34 5.42 10.48
CA LEU A 132 7.59 4.76 10.13
C LEU A 132 8.40 4.42 11.39
N ASN A 133 8.67 3.14 11.60
CA ASN A 133 9.39 2.60 12.75
C ASN A 133 10.86 2.36 12.40
N ILE A 134 11.66 3.43 12.40
CA ILE A 134 13.10 3.38 12.13
C ILE A 134 13.93 3.84 13.33
N ASN A 135 15.11 3.25 13.50
CA ASN A 135 16.06 3.66 14.52
C ASN A 135 16.83 4.94 14.10
N GLU A 136 17.66 5.49 14.99
CA GLU A 136 18.45 6.70 14.71
C GLU A 136 19.38 6.56 13.49
N GLU A 137 19.92 5.36 13.27
CA GLU A 137 20.77 5.09 12.11
C GLU A 137 19.97 5.17 10.80
N GLY A 138 18.79 4.54 10.75
CA GLY A 138 17.87 4.61 9.62
C GLY A 138 17.36 6.04 9.38
N LYS A 139 17.05 6.80 10.43
CA LYS A 139 16.68 8.23 10.31
C LYS A 139 17.78 9.04 9.65
N LYS A 140 19.05 8.82 10.05
CA LYS A 140 20.21 9.48 9.44
C LYS A 140 20.42 9.04 8.00
N GLU A 141 20.33 7.75 7.71
CA GLU A 141 20.54 7.20 6.38
C GLU A 141 19.48 7.69 5.38
N TRP A 142 18.22 7.77 5.83
CA TRP A 142 17.07 8.14 5.02
C TRP A 142 16.75 9.63 5.08
N GLN A 143 17.48 10.39 5.89
CA GLN A 143 17.32 11.84 6.08
C GLN A 143 15.91 12.21 6.52
N ILE A 144 15.37 11.45 7.48
CA ILE A 144 14.02 11.61 8.04
C ILE A 144 14.15 12.18 9.45
N GLY A 145 13.56 13.35 9.68
CA GLY A 145 13.44 13.97 10.99
C GLY A 145 12.32 13.36 11.83
N GLU A 146 12.34 13.63 13.13
CA GLU A 146 11.34 13.09 14.08
C GLU A 146 9.90 13.47 13.71
N GLY A 147 9.68 14.70 13.24
CA GLY A 147 8.38 15.19 12.78
C GLY A 147 7.92 14.61 11.42
N GLU A 148 8.75 13.80 10.77
CA GLU A 148 8.52 13.27 9.41
C GLU A 148 8.28 11.75 9.44
N LEU A 149 8.20 11.14 10.62
CA LEU A 149 7.92 9.71 10.79
C LEU A 149 6.45 9.36 10.52
N ALA A 150 5.53 10.30 10.73
CA ALA A 150 4.11 10.11 10.48
C ALA A 150 3.73 10.59 9.08
N ALA A 151 2.80 9.88 8.46
CA ALA A 151 2.19 10.24 7.20
C ALA A 151 0.68 9.97 7.22
N PRO A 152 -0.15 10.83 6.60
CA PRO A 152 -1.55 10.50 6.36
C PRO A 152 -1.63 9.22 5.53
N LEU A 153 -2.60 8.37 5.88
CA LEU A 153 -2.86 7.10 5.25
C LEU A 153 -4.30 7.07 4.74
N ASN A 154 -4.46 6.63 3.49
CA ASN A 154 -5.73 6.46 2.83
C ASN A 154 -5.80 5.06 2.21
N GLY A 155 -6.94 4.41 2.32
CA GLY A 155 -7.18 3.14 1.64
C GLY A 155 -8.65 2.80 1.53
N ALA A 156 -8.92 1.65 0.90
CA ALA A 156 -10.26 1.15 0.69
C ALA A 156 -10.33 -0.39 0.73
N PHE A 157 -11.54 -0.89 0.92
CA PHE A 157 -11.91 -2.29 0.74
C PHE A 157 -12.29 -2.53 -0.73
N PHE A 158 -11.87 -3.68 -1.26
CA PHE A 158 -12.04 -4.07 -2.66
C PHE A 158 -12.64 -5.48 -2.77
N GLY A 159 -13.23 -5.76 -3.93
CA GLY A 159 -13.94 -7.01 -4.21
C GLY A 159 -15.39 -6.99 -3.72
N GLU A 160 -16.14 -8.05 -3.99
CA GLU A 160 -17.59 -8.07 -3.73
C GLU A 160 -17.92 -7.95 -2.23
N LYS A 161 -17.05 -8.47 -1.35
CA LYS A 161 -17.29 -8.60 0.09
C LYS A 161 -16.12 -8.18 0.96
N ALA A 162 -15.43 -7.11 0.58
CA ALA A 162 -14.22 -6.62 1.28
C ALA A 162 -13.13 -7.69 1.40
N GLU A 163 -13.01 -8.55 0.38
CA GLU A 163 -12.06 -9.67 0.33
C GLU A 163 -10.62 -9.17 0.20
N GLU A 164 -10.44 -7.93 -0.23
CA GLU A 164 -9.15 -7.29 -0.46
C GLU A 164 -9.12 -5.91 0.18
N ILE A 165 -7.92 -5.47 0.57
CA ILE A 165 -7.66 -4.12 1.06
C ILE A 165 -6.46 -3.53 0.31
N ALA A 166 -6.48 -2.24 0.02
CA ALA A 166 -5.31 -1.53 -0.50
C ALA A 166 -5.32 -0.07 -0.08
N GLY A 167 -4.14 0.55 -0.14
CA GLY A 167 -4.00 1.96 0.18
C GLY A 167 -2.57 2.44 0.03
N GLU A 168 -2.37 3.67 0.49
CA GLU A 168 -1.07 4.32 0.57
C GLU A 168 -0.95 5.17 1.83
N ALA A 169 0.29 5.43 2.25
CA ALA A 169 0.61 6.49 3.19
C ALA A 169 1.85 7.22 2.69
N HIS A 170 1.87 8.55 2.71
CA HIS A 170 3.03 9.29 2.26
C HIS A 170 3.14 10.70 2.86
N ASN A 171 4.35 11.22 2.88
CA ASN A 171 4.66 12.61 3.18
C ASN A 171 5.80 13.10 2.27
N GLY A 172 6.44 14.22 2.60
CA GLY A 172 7.55 14.76 1.80
C GLY A 172 8.86 13.96 1.85
N LYS A 173 8.94 12.90 2.66
CA LYS A 173 10.16 12.12 2.91
C LYS A 173 10.04 10.64 2.61
N TRP A 174 8.85 10.07 2.72
CA TRP A 174 8.64 8.66 2.42
C TRP A 174 7.21 8.42 1.95
N GLY A 175 7.01 7.28 1.29
CA GLY A 175 5.70 6.79 0.94
C GLY A 175 5.66 5.26 0.95
N VAL A 176 4.48 4.69 1.10
CA VAL A 176 4.23 3.25 0.97
C VAL A 176 2.94 3.04 0.21
N VAL A 177 2.93 2.07 -0.69
CA VAL A 177 1.70 1.53 -1.29
C VAL A 177 1.59 0.06 -0.91
N PHE A 178 0.38 -0.40 -0.63
CA PHE A 178 0.14 -1.76 -0.15
C PHE A 178 -1.18 -2.33 -0.63
N ALA A 179 -1.25 -3.66 -0.68
CA ALA A 179 -2.48 -4.42 -0.83
C ALA A 179 -2.40 -5.72 -0.03
N ALA A 180 -3.54 -6.27 0.38
CA ALA A 180 -3.61 -7.58 0.99
C ALA A 180 -4.96 -8.26 0.76
N GLU A 181 -4.95 -9.60 0.77
CA GLU A 181 -6.14 -10.44 0.75
C GLU A 181 -6.58 -10.85 2.16
N GLN A 182 -7.88 -10.98 2.36
CA GLN A 182 -8.48 -11.50 3.59
C GLN A 182 -8.09 -12.98 3.78
N GLN A 183 -7.69 -13.33 4.99
CA GLN A 183 -7.42 -14.71 5.40
C GLN A 183 -8.73 -15.43 5.71
N LYS A 184 -8.86 -16.66 5.19
CA LYS A 184 -10.00 -17.56 5.43
C LYS A 184 -9.81 -18.41 6.68
#